data_AF-A0A9X5JIK3-F1
#
_entry.id   AF-A0A9X5JIK3-F1
#
_cell.length_a   1.000
_cell.length_b   1.000
_cell.length_c   1.000
_cell.angle_alpha   90.00
_cell.angle_beta   90.00
_cell.angle_gamma   90.00
#
_symmetry.space_group_name_H-M   'P 1'
#
loop_
_entity.id
_entity.type
_entity.pdbx_description
1 polymer ?
#
loop_
_entity_poly.entity_id
_entity_poly.type
_entity_poly.pdbx_seq_one_letter_code
_entity_poly.pdbx_strand_id
1 'polypeptide(L)'
;MNHEHSWHVCGLVIQARPASIPAVKSALLAFDDCDIAAEDAARGTLAVTLGAADSAALLRNIEESRNIAGVLAVSLVYHQQDEIEEPCKEAS
;
A
#
# COMPACT_ATOMS: atom_id res chain seq x y z
N MET A 1 22.71 7.21 18.31
CA MET A 1 22.55 7.78 16.95
C MET A 1 21.45 6.99 16.27
N ASN A 2 20.24 7.53 16.23
CA ASN A 2 19.07 6.82 15.73
C ASN A 2 19.02 7.00 14.22
N HIS A 3 19.37 5.98 13.45
CA HIS A 3 19.11 5.95 12.02
C HIS A 3 18.39 4.64 11.71
N GLU A 4 17.18 4.53 12.26
CA GLU A 4 16.18 3.57 11.85
C GLU A 4 15.77 3.99 10.43
N HIS A 5 16.48 3.49 9.43
CA HIS A 5 16.08 3.59 8.03
C HIS A 5 14.90 2.61 7.85
N SER A 6 13.77 2.96 8.46
CA SER A 6 12.55 2.16 8.47
C SER A 6 11.91 2.26 7.10
N TRP A 7 12.42 1.49 6.16
CA TRP A 7 11.76 1.29 4.88
C TRP A 7 10.34 0.77 5.15
N HIS A 8 9.34 1.54 4.74
CA HIS A 8 7.94 1.23 5.00
C HIS A 8 7.33 0.60 3.75
N VAL A 9 6.72 -0.57 3.91
CA VAL A 9 5.94 -1.24 2.85
C VAL A 9 4.49 -1.33 3.30
N CYS A 10 3.56 -1.02 2.40
CA CYS A 10 2.12 -1.12 2.65
C CYS A 10 1.39 -1.76 1.49
N GLY A 11 0.44 -2.64 1.82
CA GLY A 11 -0.53 -3.15 0.87
C GLY A 11 -1.72 -2.20 0.76
N LEU A 12 -2.23 -2.00 -0.45
CA LEU A 12 -3.46 -1.28 -0.70
C LEU A 12 -4.34 -2.07 -1.63
N VAL A 13 -5.63 -2.02 -1.39
CA VAL A 13 -6.64 -2.57 -2.29
C VAL A 13 -7.39 -1.41 -2.92
N ILE A 14 -7.21 -1.24 -4.22
CA ILE A 14 -7.84 -0.21 -5.04
C ILE A 14 -9.06 -0.84 -5.71
N GLN A 15 -10.23 -0.33 -5.37
CA GLN A 15 -11.46 -0.59 -6.09
C GLN A 15 -11.63 0.49 -7.16
N ALA A 16 -11.77 0.08 -8.40
CA ALA A 16 -11.95 0.94 -9.55
C ALA A 16 -13.01 0.36 -10.49
N ARG A 17 -13.44 1.13 -11.49
CA ARG A 17 -14.36 0.59 -12.50
C ARG A 17 -13.64 -0.46 -13.36
N PRO A 18 -14.26 -1.61 -13.69
CA PRO A 18 -13.70 -2.64 -14.59
C PRO A 18 -13.10 -2.07 -15.88
N ALA A 19 -13.78 -1.10 -16.49
CA ALA A 19 -13.34 -0.43 -17.71
C ALA A 19 -12.09 0.47 -17.52
N SER A 20 -11.83 0.93 -16.30
CA SER A 20 -10.68 1.78 -15.95
C SER A 20 -9.52 1.00 -15.33
N ILE A 21 -9.68 -0.28 -15.00
CA ILE A 21 -8.62 -1.14 -14.44
C ILE A 21 -7.30 -1.07 -15.23
N PRO A 22 -7.26 -1.22 -16.56
CA PRO A 22 -6.00 -1.15 -17.29
C PRO A 22 -5.34 0.23 -17.19
N ALA A 23 -6.11 1.31 -17.19
CA ALA A 23 -5.59 2.68 -17.04
C ALA A 23 -5.06 2.92 -15.62
N VAL A 24 -5.81 2.49 -14.60
CA VAL A 24 -5.42 2.59 -13.20
C VAL A 24 -4.15 1.79 -12.93
N LYS A 25 -4.09 0.53 -13.42
CA LYS A 25 -2.91 -0.32 -13.35
C LYS A 25 -1.68 0.35 -13.97
N SER A 26 -1.83 0.92 -15.17
CA SER A 26 -0.72 1.59 -15.86
C SER A 26 -0.22 2.82 -15.11
N ALA A 27 -1.12 3.57 -14.45
CA ALA A 27 -0.74 4.70 -13.61
C ALA A 27 -0.02 4.24 -12.33
N LEU A 28 -0.45 3.12 -11.74
CA LEU A 28 0.19 2.53 -10.57
C LEU A 28 1.60 1.99 -10.88
N LEU A 29 1.76 1.34 -12.02
CA LEU A 29 3.08 0.87 -12.50
C LEU A 29 4.05 2.01 -12.87
N ALA A 30 3.58 3.27 -12.88
CA ALA A 30 4.45 4.43 -13.11
C ALA A 30 5.13 4.94 -11.83
N PHE A 31 4.73 4.46 -10.65
CA PHE A 31 5.45 4.76 -9.41
C PHE A 31 6.70 3.86 -9.31
N ASP A 32 7.84 4.44 -8.93
CA ASP A 32 9.14 3.74 -8.83
C ASP A 32 9.09 2.53 -7.89
N ASP A 33 8.29 2.61 -6.82
CA ASP A 33 8.19 1.59 -5.78
C ASP A 33 6.75 1.12 -5.58
N CYS A 34 6.12 0.75 -6.70
CA CYS A 34 4.78 0.16 -6.73
C CYS A 34 4.77 -1.15 -7.50
N ASP A 35 4.17 -2.17 -6.90
CA ASP A 35 3.96 -3.47 -7.53
C ASP A 35 2.49 -3.91 -7.45
N ILE A 36 2.02 -4.66 -8.45
CA ILE A 36 0.64 -5.15 -8.47
C ILE A 36 0.62 -6.58 -7.92
N ALA A 37 0.23 -6.73 -6.64
CA ALA A 37 0.15 -8.03 -5.98
C ALA A 37 -0.98 -8.92 -6.53
N ALA A 38 -2.12 -8.32 -6.90
CA ALA A 38 -3.23 -9.04 -7.52
C ALA A 38 -4.11 -8.11 -8.35
N GLU A 39 -4.76 -8.64 -9.37
CA GLU A 39 -5.78 -7.92 -10.14
C GLU A 39 -7.02 -8.78 -10.35
N ASP A 40 -8.19 -8.16 -10.21
CA ASP A 40 -9.48 -8.71 -10.54
C ASP A 40 -10.24 -7.71 -11.41
N ALA A 41 -9.98 -7.78 -12.72
CA ALA A 41 -10.61 -6.87 -13.68
C ALA A 41 -12.13 -7.05 -13.76
N ALA A 42 -12.65 -8.24 -13.43
CA ALA A 42 -14.08 -8.55 -13.48
C ALA A 42 -14.87 -7.82 -12.38
N ARG A 43 -14.34 -7.80 -11.15
CA ARG A 43 -14.89 -7.07 -9.99
C ARG A 43 -14.42 -5.63 -9.92
N GLY A 44 -13.36 -5.29 -10.64
CA GLY A 44 -12.75 -3.97 -10.62
C GLY A 44 -11.90 -3.75 -9.37
N THR A 45 -11.14 -4.75 -8.93
CA THR A 45 -10.28 -4.67 -7.75
C THR A 45 -8.83 -4.86 -8.16
N LEU A 46 -7.91 -4.07 -7.61
CA LEU A 46 -6.47 -4.30 -7.69
C LEU A 46 -5.88 -4.29 -6.28
N ALA A 47 -5.05 -5.27 -5.96
CA ALA A 47 -4.17 -5.21 -4.80
C ALA A 47 -2.79 -4.73 -5.28
N VAL A 48 -2.28 -3.70 -4.63
CA VAL A 48 -0.98 -3.11 -4.91
C VAL A 48 -0.14 -3.01 -3.66
N THR A 49 1.17 -3.11 -3.82
CA THR A 49 2.15 -2.95 -2.76
C THR A 49 2.95 -1.70 -3.07
N LEU A 50 2.97 -0.76 -2.13
CA LEU A 50 3.79 0.46 -2.21
C LEU A 50 4.89 0.39 -1.17
N GLY A 51 6.12 0.75 -1.53
CA GLY A 51 7.19 0.99 -0.58
C GLY A 51 7.67 2.44 -0.62
N ALA A 52 8.23 2.89 0.50
CA ALA A 52 8.87 4.19 0.59
C ALA A 52 9.91 4.23 1.71
N ALA A 53 10.91 5.11 1.57
CA ALA A 53 11.92 5.34 2.59
C ALA A 53 11.36 6.07 3.84
N ASP A 54 10.24 6.79 3.71
CA ASP A 54 9.65 7.61 4.76
C ASP A 54 8.12 7.50 4.74
N SER A 55 7.48 7.59 5.91
CA SER A 55 6.02 7.52 6.04
C SER A 55 5.30 8.65 5.29
N ALA A 56 5.93 9.82 5.14
CA ALA A 56 5.39 10.94 4.37
C ALA A 56 5.35 10.67 2.86
N ALA A 57 6.41 10.04 2.32
CA ALA A 57 6.46 9.63 0.92
C ALA A 57 5.42 8.53 0.63
N LEU A 58 5.29 7.59 1.56
CA LEU A 58 4.25 6.56 1.50
C LEU A 58 2.84 7.17 1.46
N LEU A 59 2.52 8.09 2.39
CA LEU A 59 1.21 8.76 2.43
C LEU A 59 0.92 9.50 1.12
N ARG A 60 1.92 10.17 0.56
CA ARG A 60 1.80 10.86 -0.73
C ARG A 60 1.50 9.89 -1.86
N ASN A 61 2.17 8.74 -1.94
CA ASN A 61 1.88 7.74 -2.97
C ASN A 61 0.46 7.16 -2.84
N ILE A 62 -0.05 7.05 -1.61
CA ILE A 62 -1.43 6.62 -1.33
C ILE A 62 -2.44 7.69 -1.81
N GLU A 63 -2.15 8.97 -1.55
CA GLU A 63 -2.95 10.10 -2.03
C GLU A 63 -2.93 10.26 -3.55
N GLU A 64 -1.81 9.97 -4.20
CA GLU A 64 -1.75 9.94 -5.65
C GLU A 64 -2.56 8.74 -6.20
N SER A 65 -2.42 7.56 -5.60
CA SER A 65 -3.12 6.34 -5.99
C SER A 65 -4.64 6.49 -5.94
N ARG A 66 -5.17 7.18 -4.91
CA ARG A 66 -6.61 7.46 -4.78
C ARG A 66 -7.11 8.54 -5.73
N ASN A 67 -6.23 9.42 -6.20
CA ASN A 67 -6.57 10.51 -7.12
C ASN A 67 -6.59 10.04 -8.59
N ILE A 68 -6.25 8.77 -8.86
CA ILE A 68 -6.28 8.21 -10.21
C ILE A 68 -7.73 8.18 -10.74
N ALA A 69 -7.93 8.70 -11.94
CA ALA A 69 -9.22 8.72 -12.60
C ALA A 69 -9.77 7.29 -12.81
N GLY A 70 -10.94 7.01 -12.23
CA GLY A 70 -11.60 5.70 -12.31
C GLY A 70 -11.50 4.86 -11.04
N VAL A 71 -10.73 5.30 -10.05
CA VAL A 71 -10.74 4.75 -8.70
C VAL A 71 -12.04 5.13 -8.00
N LEU A 72 -12.69 4.13 -7.41
CA LEU A 72 -13.92 4.24 -6.64
C LEU A 72 -13.62 4.30 -5.14
N ALA A 73 -12.67 3.47 -4.69
CA ALA A 73 -12.22 3.45 -3.31
C ALA A 73 -10.80 2.90 -3.23
N VAL A 74 -10.07 3.34 -2.20
CA VAL A 74 -8.76 2.78 -1.85
C VAL A 74 -8.82 2.36 -0.38
N SER A 75 -8.55 1.09 -0.13
CA SER A 75 -8.47 0.50 1.19
C SER A 75 -7.01 0.22 1.51
N LEU A 76 -6.45 0.97 2.46
CA LEU A 76 -5.13 0.69 3.00
C LEU A 76 -5.19 -0.61 3.82
N VAL A 77 -4.38 -1.60 3.45
CA VAL A 77 -4.19 -2.83 4.21
C VAL A 77 -2.83 -2.73 4.90
N TYR A 78 -2.83 -2.10 6.07
CA TYR A 78 -1.66 -2.02 6.95
C TYR A 78 -1.74 -3.11 8.01
N HIS A 79 -0.67 -3.90 8.18
CA HIS A 79 -0.38 -4.56 9.46
C HIS A 79 1.11 -4.94 9.53
N GLN A 80 1.96 -3.98 9.91
CA GLN A 80 3.15 -4.28 10.72
C GLN A 80 3.13 -3.34 11.91
N GLN A 81 2.39 -3.74 12.95
CA GLN A 81 2.80 -3.44 14.31
C GLN A 81 3.99 -4.37 14.58
N ASP A 82 5.22 -3.87 14.43
CA ASP A 82 6.30 -4.33 15.31
C ASP A 82 5.98 -3.79 16.71
N GLU A 83 4.91 -4.26 17.31
CA GLU A 83 4.90 -4.45 18.75
C GLU A 83 5.40 -5.88 18.93
N ILE A 84 6.74 -6.02 18.87
CA ILE A 84 7.41 -7.10 19.59
C ILE A 84 7.09 -6.85 21.06
N GLU A 85 5.91 -7.28 21.50
CA GLU A 85 5.58 -7.32 22.91
C GLU A 85 5.99 -8.69 23.45
N GLU A 86 7.29 -8.88 23.67
CA GLU A 86 7.81 -9.94 24.55
C GLU A 86 9.10 -9.40 25.20
N PRO A 87 9.43 -9.68 26.48
CA PRO A 87 8.81 -10.60 27.42
C PRO A 87 8.61 -10.03 28.85
N CYS A 88 7.67 -10.54 29.65
CA CYS A 88 7.83 -10.49 31.10
C CYS A 88 7.80 -11.90 31.69
N LYS A 89 8.99 -12.49 31.70
CA LYS A 89 9.35 -13.56 32.63
C LYS A 89 9.56 -12.92 33.98
N GLU A 90 8.61 -13.05 34.91
CA GLU A 90 8.93 -13.02 36.35
C GLU A 90 8.13 -14.10 37.08
N ALA A 91 8.86 -14.79 37.95
CA ALA A 91 8.49 -16.00 38.64
C ALA A 91 7.48 -15.73 39.77
N SER A 92 6.62 -16.72 40.06
CA SER A 92 6.44 -17.17 41.44
C SER A 92 5.77 -18.53 41.52
#